data_AF-A0A161MNG0-F1
#
_entry.id   AF-A0A161MNG0-F1
#
_cell.length_a   1.000
_cell.length_b   1.000
_cell.length_c   1.000
_cell.angle_alpha   90.00
_cell.angle_beta   90.00
_cell.angle_gamma   90.00
#
_symmetry.space_group_name_H-M   'P 1'
#
loop_
_entity.id
_entity.type
_entity.pdbx_description
1 polymer ?
#
loop_
_entity_poly.entity_id
_entity_poly.type
_entity_poly.pdbx_seq_one_letter_code
_entity_poly.pdbx_strand_id
1 'polypeptide(L)'
;CKIIVIEPPRLGDETSRWIAVGNCLHKTAVLSGLGAIVCGIAWTEFPYTYTPLSVMSFFCTGLYTVSWQFDPCVKYQVYTDSKKLAKLPLFNALSSASPTVLIRKNDTKRKILHCSVTLASTLFCALKLYNIFNK
;
A
#
# COMPACT_ATOMS: atom_id res chain seq x y z
N CYS A 1 2.20 -7.90 20.72
CA CYS A 1 3.48 -7.21 20.45
C CYS A 1 3.25 -5.84 19.82
N LYS A 2 3.95 -4.80 20.28
CA LYS A 2 3.84 -3.41 19.76
C LYS A 2 5.06 -2.99 18.93
N ILE A 3 6.22 -3.58 19.23
CA ILE A 3 7.50 -3.31 18.59
C ILE A 3 8.20 -4.65 18.33
N ILE A 4 8.79 -4.82 17.16
CA ILE A 4 9.66 -5.96 16.81
C ILE A 4 11.03 -5.38 16.47
N VAL A 5 12.08 -5.94 17.04
CA VAL A 5 13.47 -5.60 16.73
C VAL A 5 14.09 -6.79 16.01
N ILE A 6 14.60 -6.56 14.81
CA ILE A 6 15.29 -7.56 14.01
C ILE A 6 16.79 -7.24 14.06
N GLU A 7 17.54 -8.07 14.77
CA GLU A 7 18.98 -7.88 14.95
C GLU A 7 19.81 -8.27 13.72
N PRO A 8 19.54 -9.39 13.01
CA PRO A 8 20.29 -9.72 11.81
C PRO A 8 19.99 -8.70 10.71
N PRO A 9 20.98 -7.92 10.24
CA PRO A 9 20.73 -6.83 9.30
C PRO A 9 20.14 -7.34 7.99
N ARG A 10 20.62 -8.47 7.48
CA ARG A 10 20.09 -9.10 6.25
C ARG A 10 18.59 -9.40 6.34
N LEU A 11 18.12 -9.95 7.46
CA LEU A 11 16.70 -10.29 7.63
C LEU A 11 15.85 -9.02 7.80
N GLY A 12 16.39 -8.03 8.52
CA GLY A 12 15.75 -6.73 8.69
C GLY A 12 15.55 -6.01 7.35
N ASP A 13 16.59 -6.00 6.52
CA ASP A 13 16.57 -5.39 5.19
C ASP A 13 15.55 -6.06 4.28
N GLU A 14 15.53 -7.39 4.20
CA GLU A 14 14.53 -8.12 3.42
C GLU A 14 13.10 -7.85 3.91
N THR A 15 12.88 -7.85 5.22
CA THR A 15 11.57 -7.52 5.80
C THR A 15 11.16 -6.09 5.46
N SER A 16 12.10 -5.14 5.50
CA SER A 16 11.85 -3.74 5.16
C SER A 16 11.43 -3.57 3.70
N ARG A 17 12.07 -4.32 2.79
CA ARG A 17 11.77 -4.32 1.35
C ARG A 17 10.36 -4.86 1.08
N TRP A 18 10.00 -5.98 1.70
CA TRP A 18 8.65 -6.53 1.58
C TRP A 18 7.57 -5.55 2.07
N ILE A 19 7.82 -4.89 3.20
CA ILE A 19 6.93 -3.81 3.70
C ILE A 19 6.84 -2.65 2.70
N ALA A 20 7.96 -2.27 2.07
CA ALA A 20 7.99 -1.23 1.05
C ALA A 20 7.17 -1.62 -0.19
N VAL A 21 7.25 -2.88 -0.64
CA VAL A 21 6.44 -3.41 -1.76
C VAL A 21 4.95 -3.33 -1.43
N GLY A 22 4.53 -3.81 -0.26
CA GLY A 22 3.12 -3.70 0.17
C GLY A 22 2.62 -2.25 0.26
N ASN A 23 3.47 -1.33 0.73
CA ASN A 23 3.15 0.10 0.77
C ASN A 23 3.07 0.71 -0.64
N CYS A 24 3.92 0.27 -1.57
CA CYS A 24 3.90 0.68 -2.97
C CYS A 24 2.58 0.25 -3.61
N LEU A 25 2.22 -1.04 -3.51
CA LEU A 25 0.95 -1.57 -4.05
C LEU A 25 -0.26 -0.76 -3.55
N HIS A 26 -0.32 -0.49 -2.24
CA HIS A 26 -1.39 0.32 -1.66
C HIS A 26 -1.43 1.75 -2.24
N LYS A 27 -0.30 2.45 -2.28
CA LYS A 27 -0.22 3.84 -2.76
C LYS A 27 -0.56 3.93 -4.24
N THR A 28 -0.04 3.01 -5.04
CA THR A 28 -0.32 2.93 -6.48
C THR A 28 -1.80 2.64 -6.71
N ALA A 29 -2.42 1.73 -5.96
CA ALA A 29 -3.86 1.46 -6.05
C ALA A 29 -4.71 2.71 -5.79
N VAL A 30 -4.38 3.48 -4.75
CA VAL A 30 -5.11 4.72 -4.41
C VAL A 30 -4.89 5.81 -5.46
N LEU A 31 -3.64 6.08 -5.84
CA LEU A 31 -3.31 7.16 -6.79
C LEU A 31 -3.90 6.88 -8.18
N SER A 32 -3.77 5.64 -8.67
CA SER A 32 -4.35 5.26 -9.97
C SER A 32 -5.87 5.25 -9.93
N GLY A 33 -6.51 4.79 -8.85
CA GLY A 33 -7.98 4.78 -8.74
C GLY A 33 -8.57 6.20 -8.66
N LEU A 34 -7.97 7.09 -7.86
CA LEU A 34 -8.36 8.50 -7.84
C LEU A 34 -8.09 9.19 -9.18
N GLY A 35 -6.93 8.90 -9.79
CA GLY A 35 -6.58 9.39 -11.12
C GLY A 35 -7.59 8.96 -12.18
N ALA A 36 -8.06 7.71 -12.15
CA ALA A 36 -9.10 7.22 -13.06
C ALA A 36 -10.40 8.03 -12.93
N ILE A 37 -10.85 8.30 -11.70
CA ILE A 37 -12.07 9.09 -11.48
C ILE A 37 -11.88 10.52 -12.00
N VAL A 38 -10.76 11.18 -11.65
CA VAL A 38 -10.48 12.56 -12.09
C VAL A 38 -10.38 12.63 -13.62
N CYS A 39 -9.63 11.74 -14.25
CA CYS A 39 -9.49 11.69 -15.70
C CYS A 39 -10.81 11.40 -16.40
N GLY A 40 -11.64 10.49 -15.87
CA GLY A 40 -12.93 10.17 -16.49
C GLY A 40 -14.03 11.21 -16.23
N ILE A 41 -13.83 12.16 -15.31
CA ILE A 41 -14.65 13.38 -15.19
C ILE A 41 -14.14 14.45 -16.15
N ALA A 42 -12.84 14.66 -16.24
CA ALA A 42 -12.24 15.72 -17.07
C ALA A 42 -12.28 15.41 -18.58
N TRP A 43 -12.12 14.15 -18.97
CA TRP A 43 -12.06 13.68 -20.35
C TRP A 43 -12.99 12.48 -20.57
N THR A 44 -14.30 12.75 -20.64
CA THR A 44 -15.32 11.71 -20.83
C THR A 44 -15.23 11.02 -22.17
N GLU A 45 -14.81 11.74 -23.21
CA GLU A 45 -14.79 11.28 -24.61
C GLU A 45 -13.64 10.31 -24.91
N PHE A 46 -12.63 10.24 -24.04
CA PHE A 46 -11.42 9.44 -24.28
C PHE A 46 -11.28 8.32 -23.24
N PRO A 47 -11.95 7.17 -23.43
CA PRO A 47 -11.92 6.05 -22.47
C PRO A 47 -10.52 5.53 -22.17
N TYR A 48 -9.58 5.70 -23.11
CA TYR A 48 -8.17 5.34 -22.96
C TYR A 48 -7.44 6.12 -21.86
N THR A 49 -7.97 7.25 -21.38
CA THR A 49 -7.33 8.06 -20.34
C THR A 49 -7.55 7.50 -18.92
N TYR A 50 -8.76 7.03 -18.62
CA TYR A 50 -9.14 6.58 -17.27
C TYR A 50 -9.20 5.06 -17.11
N THR A 51 -9.46 4.31 -18.18
CA THR A 51 -9.55 2.84 -18.14
C THR A 51 -8.26 2.16 -17.66
N PRO A 52 -7.05 2.46 -18.21
CA PRO A 52 -5.83 1.82 -17.75
C PRO A 52 -5.49 2.17 -16.29
N LEU A 53 -5.85 3.37 -15.84
CA LEU A 53 -5.69 3.78 -14.44
C LEU A 53 -6.60 2.98 -13.50
N SER A 54 -7.85 2.73 -13.90
CA SER A 54 -8.78 1.89 -13.14
C SER A 54 -8.31 0.43 -13.10
N VAL A 55 -7.85 -0.12 -14.23
CA VAL A 55 -7.28 -1.48 -14.30
C VAL A 55 -6.04 -1.60 -13.41
N MET A 56 -5.14 -0.61 -13.43
CA MET A 56 -3.97 -0.58 -12.56
C MET A 56 -4.35 -0.55 -11.08
N SER A 57 -5.38 0.22 -10.72
CA SER A 57 -5.90 0.28 -9.36
C SER A 57 -6.43 -1.09 -8.91
N PHE A 58 -7.25 -1.72 -9.76
CA PHE A 58 -7.80 -3.05 -9.51
C PHE A 58 -6.69 -4.10 -9.36
N PHE A 59 -5.72 -4.09 -10.27
CA PHE A 59 -4.60 -5.03 -10.25
C PHE A 59 -3.74 -4.87 -9.00
N CYS A 60 -3.37 -3.64 -8.63
CA CYS A 60 -2.59 -3.37 -7.43
C CYS A 60 -3.34 -3.76 -6.15
N THR A 61 -4.65 -3.51 -6.07
CA THR A 61 -5.50 -3.94 -4.96
C THR A 61 -5.60 -5.47 -4.89
N GLY A 62 -5.77 -6.14 -6.03
CA GLY A 62 -5.78 -7.59 -6.12
C GLY A 62 -4.46 -8.19 -5.63
N LEU A 63 -3.31 -7.71 -6.14
CA LEU A 63 -1.98 -8.12 -5.69
C LEU A 63 -1.76 -7.85 -4.20
N TYR A 64 -2.20 -6.71 -3.69
CA TYR A 64 -2.14 -6.41 -2.26
C TYR A 64 -2.95 -7.42 -1.45
N THR A 65 -4.15 -7.78 -1.89
CA THR A 65 -5.01 -8.75 -1.20
C THR A 65 -4.43 -10.16 -1.22
N VAL A 66 -3.96 -10.66 -2.37
CA VAL A 66 -3.45 -12.04 -2.45
C VAL A 66 -2.07 -12.17 -1.81
N SER A 67 -1.18 -11.20 -1.99
CA SER A 67 0.23 -11.31 -1.60
C SER A 67 0.56 -10.66 -0.26
N TRP A 68 -0.20 -9.66 0.18
CA TRP A 68 0.18 -8.83 1.34
C TRP A 68 -0.85 -8.79 2.47
N GLN A 69 -2.14 -8.94 2.19
CA GLN A 69 -3.20 -8.78 3.21
C GLN A 69 -3.14 -9.83 4.33
N PHE A 70 -2.69 -11.03 4.00
CA PHE A 70 -2.55 -12.15 4.95
C PHE A 70 -1.15 -12.25 5.56
N ASP A 71 -0.18 -11.47 5.06
CA ASP A 71 1.17 -11.46 5.59
C ASP A 71 1.17 -10.83 7.00
N PRO A 72 1.76 -11.48 8.03
CA PRO A 72 1.86 -10.91 9.37
C PRO A 72 2.51 -9.52 9.43
N CYS A 73 3.42 -9.22 8.51
CA CYS A 73 4.16 -7.96 8.39
C CYS A 73 3.26 -6.78 8.00
N VAL A 74 2.06 -7.00 7.43
CA VAL A 74 1.14 -5.92 7.04
C VAL A 74 0.75 -5.00 8.20
N LYS A 75 0.73 -5.57 9.41
CA LYS A 75 0.42 -4.89 10.67
C LYS A 75 1.58 -4.06 11.22
N TYR A 76 2.73 -4.11 10.57
CA TYR A 76 3.95 -3.44 11.02
C TYR A 76 4.47 -2.46 9.97
N GLN A 77 5.21 -1.46 10.41
CA GLN A 77 5.88 -0.48 9.55
C GLN A 77 7.29 -0.26 10.04
N VAL A 78 8.21 -0.04 9.10
CA VAL A 78 9.61 0.26 9.40
C VAL A 78 9.69 1.59 10.14
N TYR A 79 10.43 1.59 11.24
CA TYR A 79 10.69 2.76 12.04
C TYR A 79 12.05 3.35 11.70
N THR A 80 12.04 4.53 11.09
CA THR A 80 13.24 5.18 10.54
C THR A 80 13.87 6.20 11.50
N ASP A 81 13.19 6.55 12.60
CA ASP A 81 13.63 7.60 13.54
C ASP A 81 14.75 7.09 14.47
N SER A 82 15.99 7.00 13.98
CA SER A 82 17.16 6.49 14.72
C SER A 82 17.40 7.24 16.04
N LYS A 83 17.10 8.55 16.10
CA LYS A 83 17.27 9.39 17.31
C LYS A 83 16.31 9.03 18.45
N LYS A 84 15.09 8.59 18.14
CA LYS A 84 14.13 8.11 19.15
C LYS A 84 14.37 6.64 19.47
N LEU A 85 14.91 5.90 18.51
CA LEU A 85 15.27 4.50 18.65
C LEU A 85 16.41 4.30 19.66
N ALA A 86 17.42 5.17 19.63
CA ALA A 86 18.52 5.19 20.62
C ALA A 86 18.06 5.46 22.07
N LYS A 87 16.84 5.97 22.27
CA LYS A 87 16.25 6.20 23.60
C LYS A 87 15.47 4.99 24.13
N LEU A 88 15.31 3.92 23.35
CA LEU A 88 14.64 2.72 23.81
C LEU A 88 15.57 1.96 24.78
N PRO A 89 15.08 1.53 25.95
CA PRO A 89 15.90 0.84 26.95
C PRO A 89 16.48 -0.49 26.43
N LEU A 90 15.90 -1.05 25.37
CA LEU A 90 16.40 -2.24 24.67
C LEU A 90 17.66 -1.99 23.83
N PHE A 91 17.95 -0.74 23.42
CA PHE A 91 19.03 -0.47 22.47
C PHE A 91 20.42 -0.80 23.03
N ASN A 92 20.60 -0.68 24.35
CA ASN A 92 21.85 -1.02 25.04
C ASN A 92 22.09 -2.54 25.16
N ALA A 93 21.09 -3.37 24.88
CA ALA A 93 21.18 -4.83 24.94
C ALA A 93 21.36 -5.49 23.55
N LEU A 94 21.29 -4.71 22.47
CA LEU A 94 21.38 -5.23 21.10
C LEU A 94 22.84 -5.36 20.66
N SER A 95 23.22 -6.54 20.16
CA SER A 95 24.60 -6.81 19.74
C SER A 95 24.92 -6.32 18.31
N SER A 96 23.90 -5.90 17.54
CA SER A 96 24.02 -5.53 16.13
C SER A 96 24.12 -4.01 15.94
N ALA A 97 25.00 -3.55 15.05
CA ALA A 97 25.29 -2.12 14.82
C ALA A 97 24.12 -1.33 14.18
N SER A 98 23.16 -2.01 13.54
CA SER A 98 22.03 -1.37 12.85
C SER A 98 20.77 -2.25 12.81
N PRO A 99 20.05 -2.40 13.94
CA PRO A 99 18.86 -3.23 14.00
C PRO A 99 17.69 -2.58 13.26
N THR A 100 16.94 -3.38 12.48
CA THR A 100 15.69 -2.91 11.86
C THR A 100 14.57 -3.01 12.88
N VAL A 101 13.89 -1.89 13.13
CA VAL A 101 12.79 -1.84 14.09
C VAL A 101 11.47 -1.65 13.37
N LEU A 102 10.52 -2.51 13.72
CA LEU A 102 9.17 -2.51 13.17
C LEU A 102 8.19 -2.13 14.27
N ILE A 103 7.31 -1.16 13.99
CA ILE A 103 6.27 -0.75 14.93
C ILE A 103 4.91 -1.19 14.40
N ARG A 104 4.10 -1.75 15.29
CA ARG A 104 2.73 -2.16 14.96
C ARG A 104 1.89 -0.93 14.65
N LYS A 105 1.27 -0.90 13.48
CA LYS A 105 0.35 0.14 13.02
C LYS A 105 -0.96 -0.49 12.59
N ASN A 106 -2.08 0.13 12.99
CA ASN A 106 -3.39 -0.32 12.55
C ASN A 106 -3.54 -0.10 11.03
N ASP A 107 -3.81 -1.16 10.29
CA ASP A 107 -3.91 -1.21 8.84
C ASP A 107 -5.37 -1.13 8.33
N THR A 108 -6.37 -1.18 9.21
CA THR A 108 -7.80 -1.16 8.83
C THR A 108 -8.15 0.05 7.96
N LYS A 109 -7.74 1.27 8.37
CA LYS A 109 -8.00 2.49 7.59
C LYS A 109 -7.37 2.44 6.20
N ARG A 110 -6.15 1.90 6.11
CA ARG A 110 -5.41 1.76 4.86
C ARG A 110 -6.11 0.78 3.93
N LYS A 111 -6.60 -0.35 4.47
CA LYS A 111 -7.39 -1.36 3.75
C LYS A 111 -8.68 -0.78 3.20
N ILE A 112 -9.48 -0.16 4.07
CA ILE A 112 -10.74 0.47 3.68
C ILE A 112 -10.50 1.49 2.57
N LEU A 113 -9.48 2.35 2.70
CA LEU A 113 -9.20 3.41 1.73
C LEU A 113 -8.94 2.88 0.31
N HIS A 114 -7.99 1.96 0.12
CA HIS A 114 -7.69 1.50 -1.24
C HIS A 114 -8.80 0.62 -1.80
N CYS A 115 -9.44 -0.21 -0.97
CA CYS A 115 -10.60 -0.99 -1.40
C CYS A 115 -11.74 -0.06 -1.86
N SER A 116 -12.09 0.97 -1.10
CA SER A 116 -13.16 1.90 -1.48
C SER A 116 -12.83 2.68 -2.74
N VAL A 117 -11.58 3.14 -2.89
CA VAL A 117 -11.12 3.86 -4.09
C VAL A 117 -11.14 2.96 -5.31
N THR A 118 -10.64 1.73 -5.20
CA THR A 118 -10.66 0.76 -6.29
C THR A 118 -12.08 0.39 -6.68
N LEU A 119 -12.98 0.13 -5.72
CA LEU A 119 -14.39 -0.15 -6.01
C LEU A 119 -15.06 1.02 -6.71
N ALA A 120 -14.90 2.25 -6.19
CA ALA A 120 -15.49 3.44 -6.78
C ALA A 120 -14.99 3.68 -8.21
N SER A 121 -13.67 3.62 -8.43
CA SER A 121 -13.08 3.83 -9.76
C SER A 121 -13.47 2.74 -10.76
N THR A 122 -13.53 1.48 -10.33
CA THR A 122 -13.93 0.34 -11.19
C THR A 122 -15.40 0.45 -11.59
N LEU A 123 -16.30 0.72 -10.64
CA LEU A 123 -17.73 0.93 -10.94
C LEU A 123 -17.94 2.13 -11.85
N PHE A 124 -17.27 3.25 -11.57
CA PHE A 124 -17.35 4.45 -12.40
C PHE A 124 -16.88 4.18 -13.84
N CYS A 125 -15.73 3.53 -14.00
CA CYS A 125 -15.18 3.16 -15.30
C CYS A 125 -16.11 2.18 -16.05
N ALA A 126 -16.63 1.16 -15.37
CA ALA A 126 -17.54 0.18 -15.95
C ALA A 126 -18.84 0.83 -16.46
N LEU A 127 -19.44 1.72 -15.67
CA LEU A 127 -20.65 2.45 -16.06
C LEU A 127 -20.40 3.36 -17.28
N LYS A 128 -19.27 4.07 -17.30
CA LYS A 128 -18.90 4.92 -18.45
C LYS A 128 -18.71 4.09 -19.72
N LEU A 129 -17.96 2.99 -19.63
CA LEU A 129 -17.76 2.09 -20.77
C LEU A 129 -19.09 1.50 -21.26
N TYR A 130 -19.94 1.01 -20.34
CA TYR A 130 -21.28 0.50 -20.69
C TYR A 130 -22.11 1.52 -21.46
N ASN A 131 -22.09 2.80 -21.05
CA ASN A 131 -22.81 3.87 -21.75
C ASN A 131 -22.20 4.21 -23.12
N ILE A 132 -20.89 4.02 -23.31
CA ILE A 132 -20.23 4.22 -24.61
C ILE A 132 -20.59 3.08 -25.56
N PHE A 133 -20.64 1.83 -25.08
CA PHE A 133 -20.94 0.66 -25.91
C PHE A 133 -22.42 0.52 -26.27
N ASN A 134 -23.33 1.06 -25.46
CA ASN A 134 -24.78 1.01 -25.69
C ASN A 134 -25.37 2.31 -26.29
N LYS A 135 -24.51 3.24 -26.71
CA LYS A 135 -24.88 4.36 -27.57
C LYS A 135 -24.68 3.96 -29.02
#